data_AF-A0A2H0QKR6-F1
#
_entry.id   AF-A0A2H0QKR6-F1
#
_cell.length_a   1.000
_cell.length_b   1.000
_cell.length_c   1.000
_cell.angle_alpha   90.00
_cell.angle_beta   90.00
_cell.angle_gamma   90.00
#
_symmetry.space_group_name_H-M   'P 1'
#
loop_
_entity.id
_entity.type
_entity.pdbx_description
1 polymer ?
#
loop_
_entity_poly.entity_id
_entity_poly.type
_entity_poly.pdbx_seq_one_letter_code
_entity_poly.pdbx_strand_id
1 'polypeptide(L)'
;MTRSLLILFLSISSLFAGENLANRYYVSDVLLKAFGDKGHDIVYDNIMKNGQIFGGSCDFYEQVRVGEKEYANPEDRNCLKGKQEYGYKDRNEYSKFRESLILQSCNALIKCPECYRHFLDRIAKAESPVQSILSQFFWNDRVITELLPQYQKVYDRYFFKSKKVKMTVLSACIDPRWQKI
;
A
#
# COMPACT_ATOMS: atom_id res chain seq x y z
N MET A 1 20.25 -0.01 29.60
CA MET A 1 18.79 0.19 29.75
C MET A 1 18.14 0.20 28.36
N THR A 2 17.81 -0.97 27.80
CA THR A 2 17.28 -1.11 26.43
C THR A 2 16.35 -2.33 26.33
N ARG A 3 15.24 -2.32 27.08
CA ARG A 3 14.22 -3.39 27.02
C ARG A 3 12.79 -2.90 26.79
N SER A 4 12.59 -1.61 26.48
CA SER A 4 11.23 -1.03 26.37
C SER A 4 10.73 -0.74 24.95
N LEU A 5 11.44 -1.16 23.89
CA LEU A 5 11.01 -0.86 22.50
C LEU A 5 10.16 -1.97 21.85
N LEU A 6 10.04 -3.14 22.48
CA LEU A 6 9.42 -4.33 21.86
C LEU A 6 7.94 -4.53 22.21
N ILE A 7 7.40 -3.77 23.16
CA ILE A 7 6.02 -3.95 23.65
C ILE A 7 5.00 -3.10 22.87
N LEU A 8 5.44 -2.11 22.07
CA LEU A 8 4.50 -1.24 21.35
C LEU A 8 4.00 -1.79 19.99
N PHE A 9 4.54 -2.90 19.49
CA PHE A 9 4.15 -3.49 18.20
C PHE A 9 3.08 -4.59 18.31
N LEU A 10 2.75 -5.07 19.51
CA LEU A 10 1.81 -6.19 19.69
C LEU A 10 0.35 -5.78 19.90
N SER A 11 0.08 -4.51 20.24
CA SER A 11 -1.26 -4.07 20.68
C SER A 11 -2.21 -3.61 19.56
N ILE A 12 -1.76 -3.57 18.30
CA ILE A 12 -2.60 -3.09 17.18
C ILE A 12 -3.45 -4.22 16.59
N SER A 13 -3.13 -5.48 16.92
CA SER A 13 -3.69 -6.68 16.28
C SER A 13 -5.18 -6.92 16.56
N SER A 14 -5.73 -6.41 17.66
CA SER A 14 -7.10 -6.73 18.11
C SER A 14 -8.18 -5.76 17.60
N LEU A 15 -7.79 -4.67 16.91
CA LEU A 15 -8.74 -3.66 16.40
C LEU A 15 -9.27 -3.93 14.98
N PHE A 16 -8.81 -4.99 14.31
CA PHE A 16 -9.05 -5.21 12.88
C PHE A 16 -9.64 -6.59 12.54
N ALA A 17 -10.01 -7.40 13.54
CA ALA A 17 -10.69 -8.67 13.31
C ALA A 17 -12.10 -8.42 12.73
N GLY A 18 -12.38 -8.95 11.53
CA GLY A 18 -13.66 -8.78 10.83
C GLY A 18 -13.80 -7.51 9.98
N GLU A 19 -12.73 -6.72 9.82
CA GLU A 19 -12.75 -5.60 8.87
C GLU A 19 -12.47 -6.06 7.44
N ASN A 20 -13.34 -5.68 6.52
CA ASN A 20 -13.15 -5.90 5.08
C ASN A 20 -12.03 -4.99 4.56
N LEU A 21 -10.91 -5.60 4.14
CA LEU A 21 -9.82 -4.87 3.53
C LEU A 21 -9.86 -4.96 2.00
N ALA A 22 -9.28 -3.96 1.37
CA ALA A 22 -9.14 -3.85 -0.06
C ALA A 22 -8.39 -5.05 -0.66
N ASN A 23 -8.76 -5.41 -1.88
CA ASN A 23 -8.14 -6.53 -2.58
C ASN A 23 -6.73 -6.21 -3.12
N ARG A 24 -6.04 -7.23 -3.65
CA ARG A 24 -4.68 -7.07 -4.20
C ARG A 24 -4.56 -6.01 -5.29
N TYR A 25 -5.59 -5.85 -6.11
CA TYR A 25 -5.58 -4.88 -7.21
C TYR A 25 -5.60 -3.45 -6.68
N TYR A 26 -6.45 -3.17 -5.69
CA TYR A 26 -6.50 -1.83 -5.07
C TYR A 26 -5.19 -1.52 -4.34
N VAL A 27 -4.67 -2.48 -3.58
CA VAL A 27 -3.39 -2.33 -2.88
C VAL A 27 -2.26 -2.06 -3.89
N SER A 28 -2.24 -2.81 -5.00
CA SER A 28 -1.26 -2.63 -6.07
C SER A 28 -1.35 -1.25 -6.71
N ASP A 29 -2.56 -0.81 -7.10
CA ASP A 29 -2.81 0.51 -7.69
C ASP A 29 -2.37 1.64 -6.77
N VAL A 30 -2.70 1.59 -5.49
CA VAL A 30 -2.25 2.60 -4.51
C VAL A 30 -0.73 2.65 -4.41
N LEU A 31 -0.07 1.49 -4.30
CA LEU A 31 1.39 1.43 -4.16
C LEU A 31 2.10 1.89 -5.44
N LEU A 32 1.68 1.43 -6.62
CA LEU A 32 2.28 1.81 -7.89
C LEU A 32 1.99 3.26 -8.26
N LYS A 33 0.82 3.78 -7.93
CA LYS A 33 0.54 5.21 -8.06
C LYS A 33 1.46 6.03 -7.16
N ALA A 34 1.69 5.61 -5.92
CA ALA A 34 2.54 6.36 -4.98
C ALA A 34 4.04 6.30 -5.33
N PHE A 35 4.54 5.12 -5.71
CA PHE A 35 5.97 4.85 -5.90
C PHE A 35 6.42 4.68 -7.36
N GLY A 36 5.49 4.70 -8.31
CA GLY A 36 5.76 4.57 -9.75
C GLY A 36 5.96 3.12 -10.22
N ASP A 37 5.92 2.96 -11.55
CA ASP A 37 5.90 1.63 -12.21
C ASP A 37 7.19 0.83 -12.04
N LYS A 38 8.30 1.48 -11.67
CA LYS A 38 9.56 0.78 -11.31
C LYS A 38 9.41 -0.12 -10.08
N GLY A 39 8.34 0.06 -9.30
CA GLY A 39 7.96 -0.82 -8.19
C GLY A 39 7.19 -2.06 -8.59
N HIS A 40 6.91 -2.29 -9.88
CA HIS A 40 6.03 -3.37 -10.35
C HIS A 40 6.42 -4.73 -9.81
N ASP A 41 7.69 -5.15 -9.95
CA ASP A 41 8.14 -6.47 -9.50
C ASP A 41 8.00 -6.64 -7.98
N ILE A 42 8.30 -5.59 -7.21
CA ILE A 42 8.16 -5.58 -5.75
C ILE A 42 6.69 -5.77 -5.35
N VAL A 43 5.79 -5.05 -6.00
CA VAL A 43 4.35 -5.12 -5.73
C VAL A 43 3.79 -6.46 -6.22
N TYR A 44 4.25 -6.96 -7.36
CA TYR A 44 3.84 -8.25 -7.88
C TYR A 44 4.19 -9.38 -6.90
N ASP A 45 5.44 -9.39 -6.45
CA ASP A 45 5.98 -10.43 -5.57
C ASP A 45 5.34 -10.45 -4.18
N ASN A 46 4.99 -9.29 -3.64
CA ASN A 46 4.49 -9.24 -2.28
C ASN A 46 2.96 -9.16 -2.22
N ILE A 47 2.31 -8.63 -3.25
CA ILE A 47 0.87 -8.35 -3.24
C ILE A 47 0.13 -9.21 -4.28
N MET A 48 0.47 -9.05 -5.57
CA MET A 48 -0.35 -9.62 -6.66
C MET A 48 -0.35 -11.14 -6.66
N LYS A 49 0.81 -11.78 -6.46
CA LYS A 49 0.89 -13.25 -6.42
C LYS A 49 0.27 -13.87 -5.17
N ASN A 50 -0.02 -13.08 -4.14
CA ASN A 50 -0.56 -13.52 -2.85
C ASN A 50 -2.08 -13.34 -2.76
N GLY A 51 -2.82 -13.75 -3.79
CA GLY A 51 -4.28 -13.62 -3.87
C GLY A 51 -5.04 -14.30 -2.73
N GLN A 52 -4.51 -15.38 -2.16
CA GLN A 52 -5.05 -16.03 -0.97
C GLN A 52 -4.99 -15.17 0.30
N ILE A 53 -4.08 -14.20 0.36
CA ILE A 53 -3.93 -13.27 1.49
C ILE A 53 -4.69 -11.98 1.22
N PHE A 54 -4.59 -11.46 0.00
CA PHE A 54 -5.14 -10.15 -0.34
C PHE A 54 -6.55 -10.20 -0.95
N GLY A 55 -7.03 -11.36 -1.40
CA GLY A 55 -8.31 -11.50 -2.09
C GLY A 55 -8.23 -11.05 -3.56
N GLY A 56 -9.41 -10.88 -4.17
CA GLY A 56 -9.58 -10.54 -5.59
C GLY A 56 -9.21 -11.70 -6.50
N SER A 57 -10.14 -12.64 -6.71
CA SER A 57 -9.92 -13.77 -7.62
C SER A 57 -9.59 -13.31 -9.05
N CYS A 58 -8.99 -14.21 -9.81
CA CYS A 58 -8.87 -14.03 -11.25
C CYS A 58 -10.03 -14.74 -11.92
N ASP A 59 -10.86 -14.04 -12.67
CA ASP A 59 -11.86 -14.71 -13.50
C ASP A 59 -11.17 -15.36 -14.71
N PHE A 60 -10.79 -16.62 -14.55
CA PHE A 60 -10.19 -17.42 -15.63
C PHE A 60 -11.17 -17.66 -16.79
N TYR A 61 -12.49 -17.65 -16.56
CA TYR A 61 -13.47 -17.86 -17.63
C TYR A 61 -13.56 -16.65 -18.57
N GLU A 62 -13.38 -15.44 -18.05
CA GLU A 62 -13.26 -14.23 -18.88
C GLU A 62 -11.99 -14.24 -19.73
N GLN A 63 -10.86 -14.72 -19.21
CA GLN A 63 -9.62 -14.86 -19.99
C GLN A 63 -9.78 -15.81 -21.19
N VAL A 64 -10.52 -16.90 -21.00
CA VAL A 64 -10.86 -17.85 -22.08
C VAL A 64 -11.85 -17.24 -23.08
N ARG A 65 -12.72 -16.32 -22.63
CA ARG A 65 -13.75 -15.68 -23.47
C ARG A 65 -13.22 -14.56 -24.38
N VAL A 66 -12.26 -13.75 -23.92
CA VAL A 66 -11.72 -12.61 -24.67
C VAL A 66 -10.66 -13.06 -25.71
N GLY A 67 -10.08 -14.25 -25.53
CA GLY A 67 -9.20 -14.89 -26.51
C GLY A 67 -7.76 -14.37 -26.47
N GLU A 68 -6.80 -15.25 -26.75
CA GLU A 68 -5.35 -14.99 -26.63
C GLU A 68 -4.81 -13.86 -27.53
N LYS A 69 -5.61 -13.34 -28.47
CA LYS A 69 -5.15 -12.41 -29.52
C LYS A 69 -5.09 -10.94 -29.11
N GLU A 70 -5.71 -10.53 -28.00
CA GLU A 70 -5.65 -9.15 -27.51
C GLU A 70 -4.52 -8.90 -26.50
N TYR A 71 -3.81 -9.93 -26.07
CA TYR A 71 -2.77 -9.81 -25.04
C TYR A 71 -1.38 -9.81 -25.67
N ALA A 72 -0.85 -8.61 -25.93
CA ALA A 72 0.48 -8.42 -26.52
C ALA A 72 1.63 -8.80 -25.57
N ASN A 73 1.38 -8.93 -24.26
CA ASN A 73 2.38 -9.28 -23.26
C ASN A 73 1.91 -10.45 -22.38
N PRO A 74 2.72 -11.49 -22.13
CA PRO A 74 2.36 -12.60 -21.25
C PRO A 74 2.02 -12.18 -19.81
N GLU A 75 2.49 -11.02 -19.38
CA GLU A 75 2.16 -10.42 -18.08
C GLU A 75 0.73 -9.86 -18.02
N ASP A 76 0.14 -9.47 -19.17
CA ASP A 76 -1.26 -9.03 -19.28
C ASP A 76 -2.27 -10.19 -19.17
N ARG A 77 -1.78 -11.45 -19.23
CA ARG A 77 -2.58 -12.65 -18.95
C ARG A 77 -2.86 -12.82 -17.45
N ASN A 78 -2.23 -12.04 -16.58
CA ASN A 78 -2.50 -12.05 -15.14
C ASN A 78 -3.67 -11.12 -14.82
N CYS A 79 -4.87 -11.60 -15.07
CA CYS A 79 -6.11 -11.16 -14.40
C CYS A 79 -6.45 -9.68 -14.61
N LEU A 80 -6.89 -9.35 -15.82
CA LEU A 80 -7.38 -8.03 -16.15
C LEU A 80 -8.91 -8.04 -16.34
N LYS A 81 -9.62 -7.78 -15.25
CA LYS A 81 -10.66 -6.75 -15.30
C LYS A 81 -10.23 -5.65 -14.36
N GLY A 82 -10.04 -4.44 -14.90
CA GLY A 82 -9.54 -3.28 -14.18
C GLY A 82 -10.45 -2.81 -13.04
N LYS A 83 -10.55 -1.49 -12.82
CA LYS A 83 -11.25 -0.84 -11.69
C LYS A 83 -12.67 -1.36 -11.34
N GLN A 84 -13.29 -2.14 -12.22
CA GLN A 84 -14.56 -2.84 -12.02
C GLN A 84 -14.47 -3.95 -10.94
N GLU A 85 -13.29 -4.53 -10.67
CA GLU A 85 -13.12 -5.53 -9.60
C GLU A 85 -12.78 -4.94 -8.21
N TYR A 86 -12.63 -3.62 -8.08
CA TYR A 86 -12.51 -2.98 -6.76
C TYR A 86 -13.75 -3.23 -5.88
N GLY A 87 -14.90 -3.55 -6.49
CA GLY A 87 -16.14 -3.89 -5.80
C GLY A 87 -16.42 -5.39 -5.61
N TYR A 88 -15.61 -6.30 -6.17
CA TYR A 88 -15.91 -7.73 -6.14
C TYR A 88 -15.76 -8.35 -4.74
N LYS A 89 -16.61 -9.35 -4.47
CA LYS A 89 -16.89 -9.96 -3.16
C LYS A 89 -15.73 -10.73 -2.51
N ASP A 90 -14.57 -10.79 -3.15
CA ASP A 90 -13.38 -11.47 -2.61
C ASP A 90 -12.54 -10.51 -1.78
N ARG A 91 -13.16 -9.97 -0.74
CA ARG A 91 -12.49 -9.17 0.29
C ARG A 91 -11.89 -10.14 1.29
N ASN A 92 -10.71 -9.79 1.79
CA ASN A 92 -10.05 -10.59 2.80
C ASN A 92 -9.91 -9.79 4.10
N GLU A 93 -9.91 -10.55 5.18
CA GLU A 93 -9.76 -10.01 6.52
C GLU A 93 -8.30 -9.63 6.79
N TYR A 94 -8.11 -8.85 7.85
CA TYR A 94 -6.80 -8.58 8.40
C TYR A 94 -6.09 -9.89 8.82
N SER A 95 -4.82 -10.01 8.45
CA SER A 95 -3.95 -11.08 8.96
C SER A 95 -2.53 -10.56 9.16
N LYS A 96 -1.77 -11.23 10.05
CA LYS A 96 -0.35 -10.91 10.26
C LYS A 96 0.51 -11.14 9.01
N PHE A 97 0.12 -12.09 8.17
CA PHE A 97 0.77 -12.30 6.88
C PHE A 97 0.55 -11.12 5.95
N ARG A 98 -0.67 -10.59 5.87
CA ARG A 98 -0.97 -9.37 5.09
C ARG A 98 -0.14 -8.18 5.57
N GLU A 99 -0.12 -7.93 6.88
CA GLU A 99 0.68 -6.84 7.47
C GLU A 99 2.17 -6.99 7.12
N SER A 100 2.71 -8.22 7.22
CA SER A 100 4.10 -8.52 6.88
C SER A 100 4.40 -8.24 5.40
N LEU A 101 3.53 -8.66 4.48
CA LEU A 101 3.72 -8.44 3.03
C LEU A 101 3.61 -6.96 2.64
N ILE A 102 2.69 -6.21 3.26
CA ILE A 102 2.63 -4.75 3.11
C ILE A 102 3.92 -4.10 3.63
N LEU A 103 4.38 -4.48 4.82
CA LEU A 103 5.62 -3.95 5.40
C LEU A 103 6.84 -4.26 4.52
N GLN A 104 6.94 -5.47 3.97
CA GLN A 104 8.00 -5.87 3.04
C GLN A 104 7.95 -5.03 1.76
N SER A 105 6.76 -4.87 1.17
CA SER A 105 6.55 -4.04 -0.02
C SER A 105 6.98 -2.60 0.22
N CYS A 106 6.45 -1.96 1.26
CA CYS A 106 6.76 -0.57 1.60
C CYS A 106 8.25 -0.36 1.85
N ASN A 107 8.91 -1.28 2.57
CA ASN A 107 10.35 -1.18 2.80
C ASN A 107 11.16 -1.35 1.52
N ALA A 108 10.79 -2.28 0.65
CA ALA A 108 11.46 -2.51 -0.62
C ALA A 108 11.28 -1.32 -1.57
N LEU A 109 10.07 -0.77 -1.68
CA LEU A 109 9.78 0.43 -2.48
C LEU A 109 10.58 1.66 -2.01
N ILE A 110 10.71 1.86 -0.70
CA ILE A 110 11.52 2.95 -0.14
C ILE A 110 13.03 2.72 -0.36
N LYS A 111 13.49 1.46 -0.46
CA LYS A 111 14.89 1.11 -0.73
C LYS A 111 15.23 1.14 -2.23
N CYS A 112 14.24 0.99 -3.10
CA CYS A 112 14.36 1.17 -4.55
C CYS A 112 14.60 2.66 -4.88
N PRO A 113 15.78 3.06 -5.37
CA PRO A 113 16.08 4.48 -5.59
C PRO A 113 15.14 5.15 -6.59
N GLU A 114 14.81 4.46 -7.68
CA GLU A 114 13.90 5.00 -8.71
C GLU A 114 12.48 5.16 -8.19
N CYS A 115 11.99 4.17 -7.44
CA CYS A 115 10.65 4.16 -6.87
C CYS A 115 10.51 5.25 -5.79
N TYR A 116 11.50 5.36 -4.90
CA TYR A 116 11.48 6.37 -3.85
C TYR A 116 11.67 7.79 -4.40
N ARG A 117 12.49 7.97 -5.44
CA ARG A 117 12.60 9.25 -6.16
C ARG A 117 11.24 9.66 -6.74
N HIS A 118 10.53 8.75 -7.41
CA HIS A 118 9.18 9.04 -7.92
C HIS A 118 8.26 9.54 -6.80
N PHE A 119 8.24 8.85 -5.65
CA PHE A 119 7.46 9.30 -4.50
C PHE A 119 7.87 10.71 -4.02
N LEU A 120 9.17 10.97 -3.91
CA LEU A 120 9.70 12.26 -3.47
C LEU A 120 9.32 13.40 -4.43
N ASP A 121 9.36 13.15 -5.74
CA ASP A 121 8.97 14.13 -6.76
C ASP A 121 7.49 14.53 -6.64
N ARG A 122 6.63 13.58 -6.27
CA ARG A 122 5.19 13.82 -6.05
C ARG A 122 4.90 14.70 -4.84
N ILE A 123 5.76 14.66 -3.81
CA ILE A 123 5.59 15.47 -2.59
C ILE A 123 6.46 16.74 -2.59
N ALA A 124 7.34 16.92 -3.57
CA ALA A 124 8.33 18.00 -3.59
C ALA A 124 7.72 19.41 -3.68
N LYS A 125 6.52 19.54 -4.26
CA LYS A 125 5.85 20.83 -4.51
C LYS A 125 4.84 21.22 -3.44
N ALA A 126 4.74 20.44 -2.36
CA ALA A 126 3.69 20.64 -1.39
C ALA A 126 4.07 21.59 -0.25
N GLU A 127 3.09 22.38 0.20
CA GLU A 127 3.21 23.25 1.36
C GLU A 127 3.36 22.45 2.67
N SER A 128 2.69 21.29 2.76
CA SER A 128 2.77 20.38 3.90
C SER A 128 3.31 19.01 3.47
N PRO A 129 4.54 18.65 3.89
CA PRO A 129 5.12 17.34 3.59
C PRO A 129 4.28 16.19 4.14
N VAL A 130 3.73 16.33 5.35
CA VAL A 130 2.97 15.27 6.01
C VAL A 130 1.63 15.05 5.32
N GLN A 131 0.90 16.13 5.03
CA GLN A 131 -0.37 16.05 4.29
C GLN A 131 -0.16 15.41 2.91
N SER A 132 0.96 15.72 2.26
CA SER A 132 1.24 15.23 0.91
C SER A 132 1.70 13.79 0.87
N ILE A 133 2.37 13.33 1.93
CA ILE A 133 2.62 11.90 2.14
C ILE A 133 1.29 11.17 2.34
N LEU A 134 0.41 11.69 3.20
CA LEU A 134 -0.89 11.07 3.46
C LEU A 134 -1.75 11.01 2.20
N SER A 135 -1.78 12.06 1.37
CA SER A 135 -2.56 12.08 0.13
C SER A 135 -2.10 11.09 -0.95
N GLN A 136 -0.91 10.47 -0.79
CA GLN A 136 -0.50 9.38 -1.68
C GLN A 136 -1.22 8.06 -1.37
N PHE A 137 -1.70 7.89 -0.13
CA PHE A 137 -2.32 6.63 0.34
C PHE A 137 -3.82 6.80 0.63
N PHE A 138 -4.19 7.94 1.22
CA PHE A 138 -5.56 8.21 1.66
C PHE A 138 -6.28 9.08 0.63
N TRP A 139 -7.49 8.66 0.24
CA TRP A 139 -8.31 9.35 -0.76
C TRP A 139 -9.36 10.30 -0.14
N ASN A 140 -9.57 10.23 1.17
CA ASN A 140 -10.57 11.01 1.89
C ASN A 140 -9.93 12.11 2.73
N ASP A 141 -10.18 13.38 2.38
CA ASP A 141 -9.63 14.55 3.07
C ASP A 141 -10.01 14.62 4.55
N ARG A 142 -11.19 14.09 4.94
CA ARG A 142 -11.59 14.02 6.35
C ARG A 142 -10.67 13.09 7.13
N VAL A 143 -10.35 11.94 6.55
CA VAL A 143 -9.39 10.98 7.15
C VAL A 143 -8.01 11.61 7.22
N ILE A 144 -7.54 12.27 6.15
CA ILE A 144 -6.24 12.98 6.16
C ILE A 144 -6.19 14.00 7.31
N THR A 145 -7.25 14.80 7.47
CA THR A 145 -7.34 15.83 8.51
C THR A 145 -7.28 15.22 9.92
N GLU A 146 -7.97 14.10 10.15
CA GLU A 146 -7.94 13.37 11.42
C GLU A 146 -6.54 12.80 11.74
N LEU A 147 -5.86 12.29 10.71
CA LEU A 147 -4.55 11.64 10.86
C LEU A 147 -3.40 12.63 10.94
N LEU A 148 -3.57 13.84 10.41
CA LEU A 148 -2.51 14.83 10.27
C LEU A 148 -1.74 15.07 11.59
N PRO A 149 -2.39 15.29 12.77
CA PRO A 149 -1.66 15.54 14.01
C PRO A 149 -0.83 14.34 14.48
N GLN A 150 -1.31 13.11 14.22
CA GLN A 150 -0.60 11.88 14.60
C GLN A 150 0.66 11.71 13.75
N TYR A 151 0.53 11.93 12.44
CA TYR A 151 1.65 11.83 11.50
C TYR A 151 2.63 13.00 11.61
N GLN A 152 2.17 14.18 12.01
CA GLN A 152 3.04 15.31 12.33
C GLN A 152 3.97 14.97 13.50
N LYS A 153 3.47 14.29 14.55
CA LYS A 153 4.31 13.79 15.65
C LYS A 153 5.34 12.77 15.20
N VAL A 154 5.00 11.89 14.24
CA VAL A 154 5.97 10.95 13.65
C VAL A 154 7.06 11.69 12.88
N TYR A 155 6.66 12.69 12.09
CA TYR A 155 7.58 13.53 11.32
C TYR A 155 8.54 14.29 12.24
N ASP A 156 8.04 14.91 13.30
CA ASP A 156 8.84 15.74 14.20
C ASP A 156 9.72 14.95 15.17
N ARG A 157 9.49 13.63 15.32
CA ARG A 157 10.31 12.75 16.15
C ARG A 157 11.76 12.65 15.68
N TYR A 158 12.02 12.82 14.38
CA TYR A 158 13.36 12.63 13.81
C TYR A 158 14.04 13.97 13.55
N PHE A 159 15.35 14.05 13.77
CA PHE A 159 16.08 15.32 13.56
C PHE A 159 16.29 15.62 12.06
N PHE A 160 16.83 14.66 11.32
CA PHE A 160 17.19 14.85 9.90
C PHE A 160 15.98 14.79 8.97
N LYS A 161 15.82 15.80 8.09
CA LYS A 161 14.70 15.90 7.13
C LYS A 161 14.50 14.62 6.30
N SER A 162 15.58 14.04 5.77
CA SER A 162 15.51 12.79 5.00
C SER A 162 14.94 11.63 5.82
N LYS A 163 15.33 11.52 7.10
CA LYS A 163 14.81 10.51 8.02
C LYS A 163 13.37 10.80 8.43
N LYS A 164 12.99 12.07 8.65
CA LYS A 164 11.60 12.48 8.91
C LYS A 164 10.68 11.98 7.80
N VAL A 165 10.97 12.37 6.55
CA VAL A 165 10.18 11.98 5.38
C VAL A 165 10.14 10.46 5.23
N LYS A 166 11.28 9.79 5.25
CA LYS A 166 11.35 8.33 5.08
C LYS A 166 10.51 7.57 6.10
N MET A 167 10.57 7.95 7.37
CA MET A 167 9.82 7.28 8.43
C MET A 167 8.33 7.59 8.35
N THR A 168 7.95 8.83 8.03
CA THR A 168 6.54 9.19 7.81
C THR A 168 5.95 8.46 6.61
N VAL A 169 6.69 8.33 5.50
CA VAL A 169 6.28 7.54 4.32
C VAL A 169 6.09 6.08 4.69
N LEU A 170 7.05 5.48 5.40
CA LEU A 170 6.93 4.09 5.84
C LEU A 170 5.70 3.90 6.74
N SER A 171 5.51 4.79 7.73
CA SER A 171 4.35 4.73 8.62
C SER A 171 3.02 4.84 7.87
N ALA A 172 2.92 5.73 6.88
CA ALA A 172 1.70 5.92 6.10
C ALA A 172 1.42 4.72 5.19
N CYS A 173 2.48 4.19 4.56
CA CYS A 173 2.39 3.05 3.66
C CYS A 173 1.89 1.78 4.38
N ILE A 174 2.34 1.53 5.62
CA ILE A 174 1.94 0.33 6.38
C ILE A 174 0.63 0.50 7.16
N ASP A 175 0.04 1.70 7.17
CA ASP A 175 -1.19 1.96 7.90
C ASP A 175 -2.36 1.19 7.29
N PRO A 176 -3.04 0.31 8.03
CA PRO A 176 -4.15 -0.46 7.46
C PRO A 176 -5.36 0.41 7.11
N ARG A 177 -5.47 1.65 7.62
CA ARG A 177 -6.66 2.50 7.44
C ARG A 177 -6.92 2.88 5.99
N TRP A 178 -5.89 3.07 5.16
CA TRP A 178 -6.10 3.37 3.73
C TRP A 178 -6.59 2.15 2.94
N GLN A 179 -6.44 0.94 3.51
CA GLN A 179 -6.92 -0.31 2.91
C GLN A 179 -8.38 -0.61 3.29
N LYS A 180 -9.01 0.19 4.16
CA LYS A 180 -10.41 -0.03 4.55
C LYS A 180 -11.36 0.47 3.46
N ILE A 181 -12.37 -0.35 3.12
CA ILE A 181 -13.43 -0.04 2.15
C ILE A 181 -14.79 -0.10 2.83
#